data_AF-A0A5C8SC62-F1
#
_entry.id   AF-A0A5C8SC62-F1
#
_cell.length_a   1.000
_cell.length_b   1.000
_cell.length_c   1.000
_cell.angle_alpha   90.00
_cell.angle_beta   90.00
_cell.angle_gamma   90.00
#
_symmetry.space_group_name_H-M   'P 1'
#
loop_
_entity.id
_entity.type
_entity.pdbx_description
1 polymer ?
#
loop_
_entity_poly.entity_id
_entity_poly.type
_entity_poly.pdbx_seq_one_letter_code
_entity_poly.pdbx_strand_id
1 'polypeptide(L)'
;MRTRWLAGVGLALGLGIAGASAQGLGTEAIRIPMDAAGPESLDALVMTPGTPGRHPLALISHGSPRSAADRPGMSPRGMLSQMTAYARRGFVAAAVMRGGYGTSSGGWAEGFGPCDDADYLKAGRAGAADLWAAIASLARRPNVDPARILAVGRSAGGFATVALTESPPPGLVAAISFAGGRGSQQADRVCSESVLIDTVRTFGSRSQVPMLWVYAEYDRFFRPDLAARLVAAFREGGGTARFVAAPAYGSDGHGLFSQGGQPIWEPIVDAFLAAHGLPTAEDAPARDGAALEPPPRVGVGGSKDFETYRAAASHKAFAVSAGGAYAWRTAQGTKAAAIEAALQRCELSAGGKPCRLYAVDDAYTAE
;
A
#
# COMPACT_ATOMS: atom_id res chain seq x y z
N MET A 1 64.70 14.47 -47.65
CA MET A 1 64.10 14.77 -46.33
C MET A 1 62.70 14.18 -46.28
N ARG A 2 62.50 13.06 -45.58
CA ARG A 2 61.18 12.42 -45.38
C ARG A 2 60.84 12.51 -43.91
N THR A 3 59.85 13.33 -43.56
CA THR A 3 59.38 13.53 -42.18
C THR A 3 58.34 12.46 -41.86
N ARG A 4 58.65 11.58 -40.90
CA ARG A 4 57.70 10.59 -40.34
C ARG A 4 56.90 11.26 -39.23
N TRP A 5 55.58 11.30 -39.34
CA TRP A 5 54.69 11.63 -38.25
C TRP A 5 54.28 10.33 -37.54
N LEU A 6 54.62 10.22 -36.25
CA LEU A 6 54.13 9.19 -35.34
C LEU A 6 52.79 9.69 -34.75
N ALA A 7 51.69 9.05 -35.13
CA ALA A 7 50.40 9.25 -34.46
C ALA A 7 50.32 8.29 -33.27
N GLY A 8 50.46 8.82 -32.06
CA GLY A 8 50.21 8.09 -30.82
C GLY A 8 48.70 7.97 -30.58
N VAL A 9 48.21 6.74 -30.49
CA VAL A 9 46.83 6.45 -30.04
C VAL A 9 46.83 6.44 -28.52
N GLY A 10 46.34 7.52 -27.91
CA GLY A 10 46.06 7.58 -26.48
C GLY A 10 44.73 6.88 -26.18
N LEU A 11 44.79 5.68 -25.60
CA LEU A 11 43.62 4.96 -25.10
C LEU A 11 43.24 5.56 -23.74
N ALA A 12 42.28 6.49 -23.72
CA ALA A 12 41.70 6.99 -22.48
C ALA A 12 40.74 5.94 -21.90
N LEU A 13 41.21 5.13 -20.96
CA LEU A 13 40.35 4.33 -20.08
C LEU A 13 39.60 5.29 -19.14
N GLY A 14 38.39 5.69 -19.55
CA GLY A 14 37.43 6.29 -18.64
C GLY A 14 36.92 5.22 -17.68
N LEU A 15 37.53 5.10 -16.50
CA LEU A 15 36.85 4.49 -15.35
C LEU A 15 35.69 5.40 -14.95
N GLY A 16 34.52 5.14 -15.53
CA GLY A 16 33.27 5.63 -14.99
C GLY A 16 33.04 4.95 -13.65
N ILE A 17 33.33 5.65 -12.55
CA ILE A 17 32.81 5.29 -11.24
C ILE A 17 31.31 5.56 -11.32
N ALA A 18 30.54 4.55 -11.71
CA ALA A 18 29.11 4.53 -11.47
C ALA A 18 28.92 4.48 -9.95
N GLY A 19 28.81 5.64 -9.32
CA GLY A 19 28.29 5.74 -7.97
C GLY A 19 26.89 5.14 -8.00
N ALA A 20 26.74 3.92 -7.49
CA ALA A 20 25.45 3.27 -7.29
C ALA A 20 24.71 3.97 -6.14
N SER A 21 24.23 5.19 -6.39
CA SER A 21 23.28 5.88 -5.53
C SER A 21 21.88 5.59 -6.06
N ALA A 22 21.35 4.39 -5.81
CA ALA A 22 20.03 3.99 -6.28
C ALA A 22 19.30 3.10 -5.26
N GLN A 23 19.17 3.57 -4.01
CA GLN A 23 18.41 2.87 -2.97
C GLN A 23 17.12 3.61 -2.56
N GLY A 24 16.81 4.73 -3.21
CA GLY A 24 15.58 5.49 -2.96
C GLY A 24 14.37 4.89 -3.67
N LEU A 25 13.20 4.99 -3.03
CA LEU A 25 11.91 4.70 -3.66
C LEU A 25 11.46 5.91 -4.48
N GLY A 26 11.29 5.73 -5.80
CA GLY A 26 10.68 6.74 -6.66
C GLY A 26 9.17 6.77 -6.45
N THR A 27 8.56 7.95 -6.38
CA THR A 27 7.10 8.08 -6.23
C THR A 27 6.56 9.02 -7.30
N GLU A 28 5.51 8.58 -8.00
CA GLU A 28 4.90 9.28 -9.13
C GLU A 28 3.36 9.27 -8.98
N ALA A 29 2.73 10.44 -9.06
CA ALA A 29 1.27 10.54 -9.18
C ALA A 29 0.88 10.41 -10.66
N ILE A 30 -0.08 9.54 -10.96
CA ILE A 30 -0.52 9.27 -12.33
C ILE A 30 -2.05 9.28 -12.43
N ARG A 31 -2.52 9.33 -13.68
CA ARG A 31 -3.92 9.14 -14.04
C ARG A 31 -4.04 7.88 -14.89
N ILE A 32 -4.84 6.93 -14.43
CA ILE A 32 -5.07 5.65 -15.12
C ILE A 32 -6.27 5.83 -16.06
N PRO A 33 -6.13 5.71 -17.39
CA PRO A 33 -7.26 5.82 -18.32
C PRO A 33 -8.29 4.70 -18.08
N MET A 34 -9.58 5.03 -18.14
CA MET A 34 -10.67 4.04 -18.12
C MET A 34 -11.73 4.34 -19.16
N ASP A 35 -11.80 3.51 -20.20
CA ASP A 35 -12.76 3.68 -21.29
C ASP A 35 -14.22 3.68 -20.80
N ALA A 36 -14.54 2.89 -19.76
CA ALA A 36 -15.87 2.82 -19.15
C ALA A 36 -16.28 4.08 -18.36
N ALA A 37 -15.33 4.96 -18.02
CA ALA A 37 -15.60 6.24 -17.37
C ALA A 37 -15.68 7.41 -18.38
N GLY A 38 -15.31 7.22 -19.65
CA GLY A 38 -15.11 8.30 -20.63
C GLY A 38 -13.65 8.77 -20.65
N PRO A 39 -13.32 10.03 -21.02
CA PRO A 39 -11.94 10.58 -20.96
C PRO A 39 -11.36 10.70 -19.52
N GLU A 40 -12.05 10.05 -18.60
CA GLU A 40 -12.04 10.13 -17.15
C GLU A 40 -11.14 9.02 -16.60
N SER A 41 -10.20 9.42 -15.75
CA SER A 41 -9.12 8.57 -15.25
C SER A 41 -9.28 8.28 -13.75
N LEU A 42 -8.66 7.19 -13.28
CA LEU A 42 -8.50 6.95 -11.86
C LEU A 42 -7.26 7.68 -11.33
N ASP A 43 -7.40 8.31 -10.17
CA ASP A 43 -6.28 8.85 -9.39
C ASP A 43 -5.44 7.72 -8.83
N ALA A 44 -4.14 7.74 -9.08
CA ALA A 44 -3.24 6.73 -8.55
C ALA A 44 -1.88 7.31 -8.19
N LEU A 45 -1.23 6.63 -7.24
CA LEU A 45 0.16 6.85 -6.89
C LEU A 45 0.93 5.57 -7.17
N VAL A 46 2.08 5.67 -7.81
CA VAL A 46 2.98 4.56 -8.10
C VAL A 46 4.29 4.78 -7.37
N MET A 47 4.76 3.76 -6.66
CA MET A 47 6.04 3.72 -5.98
C MET A 47 6.90 2.64 -6.62
N THR A 48 8.06 3.03 -7.12
CA THR A 48 8.98 2.18 -7.87
C THR A 48 10.24 1.90 -7.05
N PRO A 49 10.71 0.64 -6.99
CA PRO A 49 11.99 0.30 -6.38
C PRO A 49 13.15 1.01 -7.10
N GLY A 50 14.20 1.40 -6.36
CA GLY A 50 15.40 2.03 -6.94
C GLY A 50 16.24 1.09 -7.81
N THR A 51 16.00 -0.22 -7.72
CA THR A 51 16.72 -1.26 -8.47
C THR A 51 16.30 -1.30 -9.95
N PRO A 52 17.24 -1.43 -10.90
CA PRO A 52 16.93 -1.55 -12.32
C PRO A 52 16.08 -2.78 -12.67
N GLY A 53 15.41 -2.74 -13.83
CA GLY A 53 14.70 -3.89 -14.41
C GLY A 53 13.18 -3.85 -14.25
N ARG A 54 12.54 -4.98 -14.57
CA ARG A 54 11.10 -5.19 -14.43
C ARG A 54 10.81 -5.80 -13.07
N HIS A 55 9.76 -5.31 -12.44
CA HIS A 55 9.37 -5.69 -11.09
C HIS A 55 7.92 -6.21 -11.08
N PRO A 56 7.58 -7.16 -10.19
CA PRO A 56 6.18 -7.52 -10.00
C PRO A 56 5.34 -6.31 -9.56
N LEU A 57 4.06 -6.30 -9.93
CA LEU A 57 3.12 -5.24 -9.56
C LEU A 57 2.37 -5.62 -8.28
N ALA A 58 2.30 -4.72 -7.31
CA ALA A 58 1.35 -4.79 -6.20
C ALA A 58 0.32 -3.67 -6.32
N LEU A 59 -0.93 -4.00 -6.70
CA LEU A 59 -2.04 -3.04 -6.71
C LEU A 59 -2.74 -3.03 -5.34
N ILE A 60 -2.83 -1.88 -4.71
CA ILE A 60 -3.37 -1.68 -3.36
C ILE A 60 -4.68 -0.89 -3.45
N SER A 61 -5.74 -1.48 -2.91
CA SER A 61 -7.12 -1.01 -2.98
C SER A 61 -7.65 -0.57 -1.61
N HIS A 62 -8.15 0.65 -1.53
CA HIS A 62 -8.63 1.29 -0.29
C HIS A 62 -9.97 0.73 0.22
N GLY A 63 -10.29 0.98 1.49
CA GLY A 63 -11.63 0.75 2.05
C GLY A 63 -12.66 1.79 1.59
N SER A 64 -13.84 1.79 2.21
CA SER A 64 -14.83 2.86 2.04
C SER A 64 -15.06 3.56 3.37
N PRO A 65 -15.20 4.90 3.37
CA PRO A 65 -15.66 5.60 4.56
C PRO A 65 -17.13 5.25 4.80
N ARG A 66 -17.57 5.34 6.06
CA ARG A 66 -19.00 5.16 6.39
C ARG A 66 -19.84 6.28 5.79
N SER A 67 -19.36 7.52 5.84
CA SER A 67 -20.03 8.67 5.25
C SER A 67 -19.67 8.81 3.77
N ALA A 68 -20.69 8.93 2.91
CA ALA A 68 -20.49 9.24 1.50
C ALA A 68 -19.80 10.59 1.29
N ALA A 69 -19.99 11.55 2.20
CA ALA A 69 -19.40 12.89 2.13
C ALA A 69 -17.88 12.88 2.30
N ASP A 70 -17.30 11.81 2.87
CA ASP A 70 -15.85 11.71 3.07
C ASP A 70 -15.12 11.18 1.82
N ARG A 71 -15.84 10.58 0.86
CA ARG A 71 -15.23 9.98 -0.34
C ARG A 71 -14.40 10.98 -1.16
N PRO A 72 -14.86 12.22 -1.42
CA PRO A 72 -14.06 13.20 -2.17
C PRO A 72 -12.76 13.61 -1.49
N GLY A 73 -12.67 13.47 -0.15
CA GLY A 73 -11.46 13.79 0.62
C GLY A 73 -10.39 12.68 0.62
N MET A 74 -10.68 11.52 0.03
CA MET A 74 -9.74 10.41 -0.04
C MET A 74 -8.62 10.66 -1.06
N SER A 75 -7.46 10.03 -0.86
CA SER A 75 -6.29 10.16 -1.72
C SER A 75 -5.48 8.85 -1.70
N PRO A 76 -4.79 8.48 -2.80
CA PRO A 76 -3.88 7.33 -2.78
C PRO A 76 -2.74 7.51 -1.77
N ARG A 77 -2.44 8.75 -1.37
CA ARG A 77 -1.46 9.06 -0.31
C ARG A 77 -1.82 8.45 1.05
N GLY A 78 -3.10 8.17 1.30
CA GLY A 78 -3.55 7.47 2.51
C GLY A 78 -3.02 6.04 2.65
N MET A 79 -2.40 5.47 1.61
CA MET A 79 -1.84 4.11 1.59
C MET A 79 -0.31 4.08 1.46
N LEU A 80 0.37 5.21 1.71
CA LEU A 80 1.82 5.32 1.54
C LEU A 80 2.61 4.29 2.35
N SER A 81 2.22 3.99 3.60
CA SER A 81 2.91 2.97 4.41
C SER A 81 2.84 1.57 3.78
N GLN A 82 1.69 1.21 3.24
CA GLN A 82 1.46 -0.09 2.60
C GLN A 82 2.24 -0.16 1.28
N MET A 83 2.16 0.90 0.47
CA MET A 83 2.95 1.00 -0.76
C MET A 83 4.45 0.85 -0.47
N THR A 84 4.94 1.51 0.58
CA THR A 84 6.35 1.44 1.00
C THR A 84 6.74 0.02 1.35
N ALA A 85 5.90 -0.71 2.08
CA ALA A 85 6.18 -2.08 2.46
C ALA A 85 6.33 -2.99 1.24
N TYR A 86 5.44 -2.89 0.25
CA TYR A 86 5.59 -3.67 -0.99
C TYR A 86 6.74 -3.19 -1.87
N ALA A 87 6.92 -1.88 -2.02
CA ALA A 87 7.99 -1.34 -2.87
C ALA A 87 9.39 -1.69 -2.35
N ARG A 88 9.57 -1.76 -1.03
CA ARG A 88 10.83 -2.22 -0.42
C ARG A 88 11.16 -3.67 -0.70
N ARG A 89 10.15 -4.52 -0.91
CA ARG A 89 10.34 -5.92 -1.34
C ARG A 89 10.72 -6.01 -2.82
N GLY A 90 10.75 -4.90 -3.56
CA GLY A 90 11.02 -4.91 -5.00
C GLY A 90 9.76 -4.99 -5.87
N PHE A 91 8.58 -4.64 -5.34
CA PHE A 91 7.40 -4.45 -6.19
C PHE A 91 7.35 -3.03 -6.76
N VAL A 92 6.84 -2.87 -7.98
CA VAL A 92 6.17 -1.62 -8.32
C VAL A 92 4.84 -1.62 -7.56
N ALA A 93 4.72 -0.79 -6.52
CA ALA A 93 3.53 -0.71 -5.69
C ALA A 93 2.65 0.45 -6.14
N ALA A 94 1.38 0.20 -6.43
CA ALA A 94 0.43 1.20 -6.89
C ALA A 94 -0.78 1.27 -5.96
N ALA A 95 -1.11 2.47 -5.49
CA ALA A 95 -2.38 2.74 -4.83
C ALA A 95 -3.31 3.43 -5.81
N VAL A 96 -4.53 2.91 -5.99
CA VAL A 96 -5.53 3.48 -6.89
C VAL A 96 -6.77 3.91 -6.11
N MET A 97 -7.32 5.09 -6.41
CA MET A 97 -8.67 5.48 -6.00
C MET A 97 -9.67 4.94 -7.01
N ARG A 98 -10.60 4.10 -6.57
CA ARG A 98 -11.69 3.60 -7.41
C ARG A 98 -12.66 4.72 -7.80
N GLY A 99 -13.54 4.47 -8.77
CA GLY A 99 -14.50 5.44 -9.28
C GLY A 99 -15.35 6.07 -8.16
N GLY A 100 -15.48 7.40 -8.20
CA GLY A 100 -16.25 8.16 -7.21
C GLY A 100 -15.57 8.35 -5.84
N TYR A 101 -14.27 8.07 -5.74
CA TYR A 101 -13.44 8.39 -4.58
C TYR A 101 -12.34 9.38 -4.94
N GLY A 102 -11.98 10.25 -4.00
CA GLY A 102 -10.94 11.26 -4.18
C GLY A 102 -11.20 12.10 -5.43
N THR A 103 -10.17 12.20 -6.27
CA THR A 103 -10.23 12.88 -7.57
C THR A 103 -10.48 11.93 -8.75
N SER A 104 -10.79 10.65 -8.47
CA SER A 104 -11.23 9.71 -9.51
C SER A 104 -12.62 10.08 -10.01
N SER A 105 -12.79 9.83 -11.29
CA SER A 105 -13.97 10.22 -12.07
C SER A 105 -14.95 9.03 -12.21
N GLY A 106 -16.00 9.11 -13.02
CA GLY A 106 -16.98 8.02 -13.23
C GLY A 106 -18.05 7.81 -12.16
N GLY A 107 -18.08 8.62 -11.10
CA GLY A 107 -19.06 8.51 -10.01
C GLY A 107 -18.93 7.21 -9.18
N TRP A 108 -19.75 7.07 -8.14
CA TRP A 108 -19.66 5.92 -7.22
C TRP A 108 -20.56 4.75 -7.64
N ALA A 109 -19.98 3.75 -8.30
CA ALA A 109 -20.69 2.58 -8.82
C ALA A 109 -20.82 1.40 -7.83
N GLU A 110 -20.11 1.44 -6.70
CA GLU A 110 -20.11 0.34 -5.71
C GLU A 110 -21.31 0.37 -4.73
N GLY A 111 -22.41 1.03 -5.08
CA GLY A 111 -23.63 1.01 -4.27
C GLY A 111 -24.23 -0.39 -4.26
N PHE A 112 -24.50 -0.94 -3.07
CA PHE A 112 -25.17 -2.23 -2.90
C PHE A 112 -26.68 -2.11 -2.70
N GLY A 113 -27.26 -0.90 -2.79
CA GLY A 113 -28.70 -0.71 -2.57
C GLY A 113 -29.12 -0.72 -1.10
N PRO A 114 -30.43 -0.83 -0.81
CA PRO A 114 -30.98 -0.86 0.54
C PRO A 114 -30.60 -2.16 1.27
N CYS A 115 -30.64 -2.15 2.60
CA CYS A 115 -30.16 -3.27 3.39
C CYS A 115 -30.96 -4.55 3.23
N ASP A 116 -32.26 -4.46 2.99
CA ASP A 116 -33.16 -5.61 2.87
C ASP A 116 -33.22 -6.17 1.43
N ASP A 117 -32.55 -5.50 0.47
CA ASP A 117 -32.45 -5.91 -0.93
C ASP A 117 -31.05 -5.53 -1.46
N ALA A 118 -30.02 -6.09 -0.80
CA ALA A 118 -28.63 -5.72 -1.06
C ALA A 118 -28.06 -6.45 -2.28
N ASP A 119 -27.64 -5.71 -3.30
CA ASP A 119 -26.94 -6.23 -4.49
C ASP A 119 -25.41 -6.15 -4.29
N TYR A 120 -24.87 -7.06 -3.50
CA TYR A 120 -23.43 -7.17 -3.27
C TYR A 120 -22.67 -7.64 -4.52
N LEU A 121 -23.31 -8.39 -5.41
CA LEU A 121 -22.70 -8.92 -6.62
C LEU A 121 -22.35 -7.77 -7.58
N LYS A 122 -23.30 -6.87 -7.84
CA LYS A 122 -23.07 -5.64 -8.62
C LYS A 122 -22.01 -4.76 -7.97
N ALA A 123 -22.12 -4.51 -6.67
CA ALA A 123 -21.17 -3.65 -5.96
C ALA A 123 -19.73 -4.20 -6.03
N GLY A 124 -19.55 -5.51 -5.86
CA GLY A 124 -18.25 -6.17 -5.94
C GLY A 124 -17.66 -6.10 -7.35
N ARG A 125 -18.46 -6.42 -8.38
CA ARG A 125 -18.03 -6.37 -9.78
C ARG A 125 -17.70 -4.96 -10.26
N ALA A 126 -18.42 -3.94 -9.78
CA ALA A 126 -18.10 -2.54 -10.06
C ALA A 126 -16.71 -2.19 -9.51
N GLY A 127 -16.41 -2.50 -8.25
CA GLY A 127 -15.09 -2.28 -7.68
C GLY A 127 -13.99 -3.10 -8.36
N ALA A 128 -14.30 -4.35 -8.76
CA ALA A 128 -13.37 -5.20 -9.50
C ALA A 128 -13.03 -4.65 -10.89
N ALA A 129 -13.99 -4.02 -11.58
CA ALA A 129 -13.76 -3.41 -12.89
C ALA A 129 -12.70 -2.30 -12.84
N ASP A 130 -12.75 -1.45 -11.81
CA ASP A 130 -11.75 -0.40 -11.59
C ASP A 130 -10.35 -1.00 -11.32
N LEU A 131 -10.29 -2.05 -10.50
CA LEU A 131 -9.02 -2.73 -10.21
C LEU A 131 -8.46 -3.42 -11.46
N TRP A 132 -9.31 -4.04 -12.26
CA TRP A 132 -8.93 -4.67 -13.51
C TRP A 132 -8.35 -3.64 -14.48
N ALA A 133 -9.02 -2.50 -14.68
CA ALA A 133 -8.55 -1.42 -15.55
C ALA A 133 -7.23 -0.83 -15.07
N ALA A 134 -7.06 -0.65 -13.75
CA ALA A 134 -5.81 -0.21 -13.15
C ALA A 134 -4.67 -1.19 -13.44
N ILE A 135 -4.88 -2.49 -13.24
CA ILE A 135 -3.90 -3.54 -13.55
C ILE A 135 -3.55 -3.52 -15.04
N ALA A 136 -4.54 -3.51 -15.92
CA ALA A 136 -4.34 -3.55 -17.37
C ALA A 136 -3.51 -2.35 -17.88
N SER A 137 -3.69 -1.18 -17.27
CA SER A 137 -2.92 0.03 -17.57
C SER A 137 -1.48 -0.04 -17.05
N LEU A 138 -1.32 -0.40 -15.77
CA LEU A 138 -0.02 -0.46 -15.10
C LEU A 138 0.88 -1.57 -15.65
N ALA A 139 0.30 -2.70 -16.08
CA ALA A 139 1.00 -3.81 -16.68
C ALA A 139 1.75 -3.45 -17.98
N ARG A 140 1.39 -2.33 -18.64
CA ARG A 140 2.06 -1.83 -19.85
C ARG A 140 3.32 -1.00 -19.56
N ARG A 141 3.57 -0.65 -18.29
CA ARG A 141 4.76 0.15 -17.93
C ARG A 141 6.04 -0.67 -18.16
N PRO A 142 7.12 -0.04 -18.66
CA PRO A 142 8.36 -0.75 -18.99
C PRO A 142 9.06 -1.36 -17.77
N ASN A 143 8.82 -0.80 -16.57
CA ASN A 143 9.38 -1.28 -15.31
C ASN A 143 8.49 -2.32 -14.59
N VAL A 144 7.36 -2.73 -15.19
CA VAL A 144 6.44 -3.73 -14.62
C VAL A 144 6.59 -5.05 -15.36
N ASP A 145 6.63 -6.15 -14.61
CA ASP A 145 6.46 -7.52 -15.10
C ASP A 145 4.96 -7.89 -15.11
N PRO A 146 4.30 -7.95 -16.28
CA PRO A 146 2.88 -8.20 -16.39
C PRO A 146 2.51 -9.65 -16.09
N ALA A 147 3.49 -10.56 -15.95
CA ALA A 147 3.23 -11.94 -15.56
C ALA A 147 3.17 -12.15 -14.04
N ARG A 148 3.51 -11.13 -13.24
CA ARG A 148 3.59 -11.23 -11.77
C ARG A 148 2.87 -10.07 -11.12
N ILE A 149 1.55 -10.18 -11.02
CA ILE A 149 0.68 -9.18 -10.40
C ILE A 149 0.08 -9.74 -9.11
N LEU A 150 0.13 -8.92 -8.07
CA LEU A 150 -0.51 -9.11 -6.77
C LEU A 150 -1.59 -8.04 -6.60
N ALA A 151 -2.81 -8.46 -6.28
CA ALA A 151 -3.87 -7.54 -5.87
C ALA A 151 -4.05 -7.58 -4.35
N VAL A 152 -4.10 -6.42 -3.69
CA VAL A 152 -4.22 -6.29 -2.24
C VAL A 152 -5.33 -5.31 -1.94
N GLY A 153 -6.26 -5.66 -1.05
CA GLY A 153 -7.34 -4.77 -0.69
C GLY A 153 -7.68 -4.83 0.79
N ARG A 154 -8.16 -3.70 1.33
CA ARG A 154 -8.72 -3.63 2.68
C ARG A 154 -10.20 -3.30 2.67
N SER A 155 -10.99 -3.90 3.55
CA SER A 155 -12.41 -3.54 3.74
C SER A 155 -13.18 -3.69 2.42
N ALA A 156 -13.90 -2.65 2.00
CA ALA A 156 -14.48 -2.56 0.66
C ALA A 156 -13.52 -2.93 -0.48
N GLY A 157 -12.26 -2.49 -0.40
CA GLY A 157 -11.24 -2.83 -1.40
C GLY A 157 -10.82 -4.29 -1.34
N GLY A 158 -10.87 -4.92 -0.16
CA GLY A 158 -10.69 -6.36 0.02
C GLY A 158 -11.83 -7.15 -0.62
N PHE A 159 -13.06 -6.70 -0.44
CA PHE A 159 -14.23 -7.27 -1.13
C PHE A 159 -14.13 -7.15 -2.65
N ALA A 160 -13.75 -5.97 -3.16
CA ALA A 160 -13.48 -5.78 -4.59
C ALA A 160 -12.31 -6.65 -5.09
N THR A 161 -11.31 -6.90 -4.26
CA THR A 161 -10.18 -7.80 -4.58
C THR A 161 -10.63 -9.26 -4.67
N VAL A 162 -11.54 -9.71 -3.79
CA VAL A 162 -12.16 -11.04 -3.90
C VAL A 162 -12.97 -11.15 -5.19
N ALA A 163 -13.80 -10.14 -5.50
CA ALA A 163 -14.58 -10.09 -6.74
C ALA A 163 -13.70 -10.07 -8.00
N LEU A 164 -12.55 -9.38 -7.98
CA LEU A 164 -11.58 -9.38 -9.08
C LEU A 164 -11.13 -10.80 -9.45
N THR A 165 -11.02 -11.70 -8.47
CA THR A 165 -10.60 -13.08 -8.73
C THR A 165 -11.66 -13.93 -9.45
N GLU A 166 -12.92 -13.48 -9.52
CA GLU A 166 -13.97 -14.12 -10.33
C GLU A 166 -13.62 -14.11 -11.83
N SER A 167 -12.96 -13.04 -12.29
CA SER A 167 -12.52 -12.83 -13.67
C SER A 167 -11.16 -12.13 -13.66
N PRO A 168 -10.08 -12.84 -13.31
CA PRO A 168 -8.80 -12.23 -13.03
C PRO A 168 -8.17 -11.64 -14.31
N PRO A 169 -7.51 -10.46 -14.22
CA PRO A 169 -6.71 -9.96 -15.32
C PRO A 169 -5.51 -10.89 -15.59
N PRO A 170 -5.02 -10.95 -16.84
CA PRO A 170 -3.81 -11.70 -17.17
C PRO A 170 -2.65 -11.35 -16.24
N GLY A 171 -1.97 -12.38 -15.71
CA GLY A 171 -0.82 -12.23 -14.83
C GLY A 171 -1.12 -11.97 -13.35
N LEU A 172 -2.40 -11.95 -12.93
CA LEU A 172 -2.75 -11.98 -11.51
C LEU A 172 -2.39 -13.36 -10.93
N VAL A 173 -1.29 -13.42 -10.19
CA VAL A 173 -0.76 -14.69 -9.64
C VAL A 173 -1.22 -14.97 -8.22
N ALA A 174 -1.58 -13.94 -7.46
CA ALA A 174 -2.10 -14.06 -6.10
C ALA A 174 -2.91 -12.82 -5.71
N ALA A 175 -3.73 -12.93 -4.66
CA ALA A 175 -4.47 -11.81 -4.12
C ALA A 175 -4.57 -11.84 -2.57
N ILE A 176 -4.70 -10.68 -1.94
CA ILE A 176 -4.75 -10.53 -0.48
C ILE A 176 -5.94 -9.66 -0.08
N SER A 177 -6.78 -10.17 0.83
CA SER A 177 -7.93 -9.47 1.40
C SER A 177 -7.71 -9.25 2.90
N PHE A 178 -7.56 -7.98 3.30
CA PHE A 178 -7.52 -7.57 4.69
C PHE A 178 -8.89 -7.10 5.13
N ALA A 179 -9.49 -7.78 6.13
CA ALA A 179 -10.80 -7.41 6.66
C ALA A 179 -11.84 -7.14 5.55
N GLY A 180 -11.86 -7.98 4.51
CA GLY A 180 -12.66 -7.74 3.31
C GLY A 180 -14.16 -7.94 3.53
N GLY A 181 -14.97 -7.02 3.05
CA GLY A 181 -16.42 -7.16 3.07
C GLY A 181 -17.15 -5.90 2.61
N ARG A 182 -18.48 -5.94 2.62
CA ARG A 182 -19.36 -4.82 2.30
C ARG A 182 -20.59 -4.84 3.20
N GLY A 183 -21.26 -3.70 3.34
CA GLY A 183 -22.57 -3.63 4.02
C GLY A 183 -22.54 -3.31 5.52
N SER A 184 -21.38 -3.06 6.12
CA SER A 184 -21.30 -2.60 7.51
C SER A 184 -21.88 -1.19 7.64
N GLN A 185 -23.01 -1.05 8.34
CA GLN A 185 -23.68 0.23 8.61
C GLN A 185 -23.19 0.87 9.91
N GLN A 186 -22.88 0.03 10.89
CA GLN A 186 -22.40 0.41 12.22
C GLN A 186 -21.58 -0.74 12.80
N ALA A 187 -21.04 -0.53 14.01
CA ALA A 187 -20.34 -1.58 14.73
C ALA A 187 -21.23 -2.84 14.86
N ASP A 188 -20.66 -3.99 14.52
CA ASP A 188 -21.26 -5.32 14.64
C ASP A 188 -22.58 -5.51 13.87
N ARG A 189 -22.81 -4.72 12.82
CA ARG A 189 -24.00 -4.85 11.97
C ARG A 189 -23.67 -4.75 10.50
N VAL A 190 -23.87 -5.85 9.79
CA VAL A 190 -23.75 -5.96 8.33
C VAL A 190 -25.14 -6.22 7.74
N CYS A 191 -25.50 -5.49 6.68
CA CYS A 191 -26.77 -5.71 6.01
C CYS A 191 -26.78 -7.05 5.28
N SER A 192 -27.92 -7.75 5.31
CA SER A 192 -28.15 -9.00 4.58
C SER A 192 -26.94 -9.93 4.55
N GLU A 193 -26.43 -10.34 5.72
CA GLU A 193 -25.21 -11.17 5.83
C GLU A 193 -25.28 -12.45 4.98
N SER A 194 -26.46 -13.09 4.89
CA SER A 194 -26.66 -14.26 4.03
C SER A 194 -26.41 -13.95 2.55
N VAL A 195 -26.92 -12.83 2.05
CA VAL A 195 -26.71 -12.38 0.66
C VAL A 195 -25.23 -12.07 0.41
N LEU A 196 -24.54 -11.48 1.39
CA LEU A 196 -23.09 -11.25 1.29
C LEU A 196 -22.32 -12.58 1.20
N ILE A 197 -22.68 -13.56 2.03
CA ILE A 197 -22.10 -14.91 2.04
C ILE A 197 -22.31 -15.61 0.69
N ASP A 198 -23.54 -15.58 0.15
CA ASP A 198 -23.87 -16.19 -1.15
C ASP A 198 -23.16 -15.49 -2.31
N THR A 199 -23.00 -14.17 -2.24
CA THR A 199 -22.21 -13.39 -3.21
C THR A 199 -20.74 -13.83 -3.18
N VAL A 200 -20.15 -13.98 -2.00
CA VAL A 200 -18.76 -14.44 -1.86
C VAL A 200 -18.59 -15.88 -2.37
N ARG A 201 -19.56 -16.77 -2.14
CA ARG A 201 -19.58 -18.11 -2.75
C ARG A 201 -19.56 -18.04 -4.27
N THR A 202 -20.35 -17.12 -4.84
CA THR A 202 -20.41 -16.90 -6.29
C THR A 202 -19.05 -16.48 -6.85
N PHE A 203 -18.35 -15.53 -6.21
CA PHE A 203 -16.99 -15.17 -6.62
C PHE A 203 -16.01 -16.34 -6.54
N GLY A 204 -16.12 -17.17 -5.50
CA GLY A 204 -15.30 -18.37 -5.35
C GLY A 204 -15.46 -19.38 -6.49
N SER A 205 -16.68 -19.53 -7.04
CA SER A 205 -16.98 -20.51 -8.08
C SER A 205 -16.22 -20.36 -9.39
N ARG A 206 -15.64 -19.18 -9.63
CA ARG A 206 -14.86 -18.89 -10.85
C ARG A 206 -13.42 -18.52 -10.53
N SER A 207 -13.07 -18.45 -9.25
CA SER A 207 -11.74 -18.04 -8.82
C SER A 207 -10.76 -19.19 -8.80
N GLN A 208 -9.67 -19.03 -9.54
CA GLN A 208 -8.51 -19.94 -9.53
C GLN A 208 -7.26 -19.25 -8.93
N VAL A 209 -7.41 -18.02 -8.46
CA VAL A 209 -6.30 -17.22 -7.91
C VAL A 209 -6.09 -17.59 -6.45
N PRO A 210 -4.89 -18.01 -6.02
CA PRO A 210 -4.59 -18.21 -4.61
C PRO A 210 -4.79 -16.91 -3.82
N MET A 211 -5.54 -16.99 -2.73
CA MET A 211 -5.77 -15.83 -1.86
C MET A 211 -5.27 -16.00 -0.44
N LEU A 212 -4.83 -14.89 0.16
CA LEU A 212 -4.66 -14.74 1.61
C LEU A 212 -5.76 -13.84 2.17
N TRP A 213 -6.44 -14.28 3.21
CA TRP A 213 -7.51 -13.55 3.89
C TRP A 213 -7.11 -13.34 5.35
N VAL A 214 -6.96 -12.08 5.76
CA VAL A 214 -6.48 -11.72 7.11
C VAL A 214 -7.55 -10.89 7.82
N TYR A 215 -8.04 -11.38 8.96
CA TYR A 215 -9.03 -10.71 9.80
C TYR A 215 -8.55 -10.73 11.24
N ALA A 216 -8.53 -9.57 11.89
CA ALA A 216 -8.10 -9.44 13.27
C ALA A 216 -9.24 -9.68 14.26
N GLU A 217 -8.92 -10.09 15.48
CA GLU A 217 -9.87 -10.06 16.59
C GLU A 217 -10.41 -8.63 16.82
N TYR A 218 -11.64 -8.56 17.34
CA TYR A 218 -12.38 -7.30 17.57
C TYR A 218 -12.60 -6.44 16.33
N ASP A 219 -12.53 -6.98 15.11
CA ASP A 219 -13.04 -6.27 13.92
C ASP A 219 -14.56 -6.05 14.07
N ARG A 220 -14.97 -4.79 14.22
CA ARG A 220 -16.40 -4.43 14.40
C ARG A 220 -17.11 -4.10 13.10
N PHE A 221 -16.44 -4.22 11.95
CA PHE A 221 -17.06 -4.12 10.63
C PHE A 221 -17.43 -5.50 10.11
N PHE A 222 -16.48 -6.43 10.15
CA PHE A 222 -16.62 -7.81 9.70
C PHE A 222 -16.12 -8.74 10.79
N ARG A 223 -17.00 -8.97 11.78
CA ARG A 223 -16.71 -9.78 12.96
C ARG A 223 -16.04 -11.11 12.61
N PRO A 224 -15.16 -11.65 13.45
CA PRO A 224 -14.48 -12.92 13.19
C PRO A 224 -15.40 -14.07 12.79
N ASP A 225 -16.61 -14.14 13.36
CA ASP A 225 -17.62 -15.14 13.00
C ASP A 225 -18.10 -15.00 11.55
N LEU A 226 -18.33 -13.77 11.09
CA LEU A 226 -18.74 -13.48 9.73
C LEU A 226 -17.58 -13.72 8.76
N ALA A 227 -16.36 -13.29 9.12
CA ALA A 227 -15.16 -13.53 8.33
C ALA A 227 -14.94 -15.03 8.06
N ALA A 228 -15.08 -15.88 9.08
CA ALA A 228 -14.97 -17.32 8.94
C ALA A 228 -16.03 -17.89 7.98
N ARG A 229 -17.29 -17.41 8.07
CA ARG A 229 -18.37 -17.80 7.15
C ARG A 229 -18.14 -17.35 5.71
N LEU A 230 -17.61 -16.15 5.50
CA LEU A 230 -17.26 -15.65 4.15
C LEU A 230 -16.16 -16.50 3.52
N VAL A 231 -15.11 -16.84 4.28
CA VAL A 231 -14.03 -17.72 3.81
C VAL A 231 -14.57 -19.12 3.48
N ALA A 232 -15.41 -19.69 4.35
CA ALA A 232 -16.02 -20.99 4.13
C ALA A 232 -16.84 -20.98 2.83
N ALA A 233 -17.69 -19.97 2.63
CA ALA A 233 -18.48 -19.82 1.43
C ALA A 233 -17.63 -19.65 0.15
N PHE A 234 -16.56 -18.85 0.20
CA PHE A 234 -15.63 -18.72 -0.93
C PHE A 234 -15.02 -20.07 -1.31
N ARG A 235 -14.60 -20.87 -0.32
CA ARG A 235 -14.03 -22.21 -0.51
C ARG A 235 -15.05 -23.23 -1.01
N GLU A 236 -16.27 -23.22 -0.45
CA GLU A 236 -17.40 -24.03 -0.91
C GLU A 236 -17.75 -23.75 -2.36
N GLY A 237 -17.61 -22.49 -2.80
CA GLY A 237 -17.76 -22.11 -4.20
C GLY A 237 -16.71 -22.76 -5.10
N GLY A 238 -15.51 -23.02 -4.60
CA GLY A 238 -14.37 -23.57 -5.35
C GLY A 238 -13.10 -22.72 -5.27
N GLY A 239 -13.16 -21.56 -4.61
CA GLY A 239 -12.03 -20.64 -4.50
C GLY A 239 -10.97 -21.14 -3.51
N THR A 240 -9.71 -20.78 -3.74
CA THR A 240 -8.60 -21.11 -2.84
C THR A 240 -8.23 -19.93 -1.97
N ALA A 241 -8.49 -20.01 -0.66
CA ALA A 241 -8.10 -18.99 0.30
C ALA A 241 -7.41 -19.59 1.51
N ARG A 242 -6.21 -19.09 1.86
CA ARG A 242 -5.60 -19.25 3.18
C ARG A 242 -6.20 -18.19 4.11
N PHE A 243 -6.79 -18.64 5.21
CA PHE A 243 -7.36 -17.75 6.22
C PHE A 243 -6.44 -17.63 7.42
N VAL A 244 -6.23 -16.39 7.87
CA VAL A 244 -5.47 -16.07 9.08
C VAL A 244 -6.36 -15.23 9.98
N ALA A 245 -6.72 -15.81 11.12
CA ALA A 245 -7.25 -15.09 12.26
C ALA A 245 -6.07 -14.40 12.97
N ALA A 246 -5.91 -13.11 12.74
CA ALA A 246 -4.84 -12.32 13.33
C ALA A 246 -5.20 -11.88 14.76
N PRO A 247 -4.20 -11.63 15.62
CA PRO A 247 -4.44 -11.10 16.96
C PRO A 247 -5.18 -9.76 16.93
N ALA A 248 -5.76 -9.39 18.07
CA ALA A 248 -6.34 -8.07 18.29
C ALA A 248 -5.36 -6.94 17.92
N TYR A 249 -5.89 -5.88 17.30
CA TYR A 249 -5.13 -4.67 16.98
C TYR A 249 -5.96 -3.42 17.29
N GLY A 250 -5.42 -2.54 18.14
CA GLY A 250 -6.12 -1.34 18.59
C GLY A 250 -7.43 -1.66 19.30
N SER A 251 -8.38 -0.72 19.24
CA SER A 251 -9.74 -0.91 19.77
C SER A 251 -10.71 -1.53 18.76
N ASP A 252 -10.31 -1.63 17.50
CA ASP A 252 -11.07 -2.22 16.41
C ASP A 252 -10.09 -2.86 15.42
N GLY A 253 -10.14 -4.19 15.34
CA GLY A 253 -9.24 -5.00 14.50
C GLY A 253 -9.30 -4.63 13.02
N HIS A 254 -10.36 -3.94 12.58
CA HIS A 254 -10.50 -3.46 11.21
C HIS A 254 -9.33 -2.57 10.76
N GLY A 255 -8.65 -1.94 11.71
CA GLY A 255 -7.47 -1.08 11.50
C GLY A 255 -6.17 -1.81 11.18
N LEU A 256 -6.13 -3.16 11.20
CA LEU A 256 -4.88 -3.93 11.16
C LEU A 256 -3.98 -3.56 9.97
N PHE A 257 -4.53 -3.45 8.75
CA PHE A 257 -3.75 -3.09 7.55
C PHE A 257 -3.43 -1.59 7.50
N SER A 258 -2.57 -1.16 8.43
CA SER A 258 -2.07 0.19 8.65
C SER A 258 -0.58 0.16 8.97
N GLN A 259 0.07 1.34 9.01
CA GLN A 259 1.46 1.46 9.46
C GLN A 259 1.66 0.89 10.87
N GLY A 260 0.77 1.19 11.81
CA GLY A 260 0.88 0.70 13.19
C GLY A 260 0.68 -0.81 13.32
N GLY A 261 -0.13 -1.42 12.45
CA GLY A 261 -0.34 -2.87 12.41
C GLY A 261 0.71 -3.64 11.62
N GLN A 262 1.64 -2.95 10.95
CA GLN A 262 2.66 -3.55 10.09
C GLN A 262 3.48 -4.65 10.77
N PRO A 263 3.95 -4.50 12.02
CA PRO A 263 4.65 -5.58 12.71
C PRO A 263 3.85 -6.88 12.85
N ILE A 264 2.51 -6.82 12.77
CA ILE A 264 1.63 -7.99 12.85
C ILE A 264 1.35 -8.56 11.46
N TRP A 265 0.95 -7.72 10.49
CA TRP A 265 0.54 -8.24 9.18
C TRP A 265 1.70 -8.56 8.25
N GLU A 266 2.85 -7.93 8.44
CA GLU A 266 4.00 -8.08 7.54
C GLU A 266 4.55 -9.51 7.49
N PRO A 267 4.79 -10.21 8.62
CA PRO A 267 5.22 -11.61 8.59
C PRO A 267 4.18 -12.55 7.97
N ILE A 268 2.89 -12.24 8.13
CA ILE A 268 1.78 -13.02 7.54
C ILE A 268 1.81 -12.89 6.02
N VAL A 269 2.02 -11.66 5.52
CA VAL A 269 2.15 -11.40 4.09
C VAL A 269 3.39 -12.07 3.53
N ASP A 270 4.55 -11.94 4.17
CA ASP A 270 5.80 -12.53 3.67
C ASP A 270 5.74 -14.05 3.55
N ALA A 271 5.14 -14.74 4.52
CA ALA A 271 4.93 -16.18 4.43
C ALA A 271 4.07 -16.57 3.21
N PHE A 272 3.09 -15.75 2.85
CA PHE A 272 2.26 -15.97 1.67
C PHE A 272 3.00 -15.63 0.37
N LEU A 273 3.74 -14.50 0.33
CA LEU A 273 4.53 -14.11 -0.83
C LEU A 273 5.59 -15.19 -1.15
N ALA A 274 6.31 -15.67 -0.13
CA ALA A 274 7.28 -16.75 -0.28
C ALA A 274 6.67 -18.03 -0.88
N ALA A 275 5.49 -18.44 -0.38
CA ALA A 275 4.78 -19.63 -0.87
C ALA A 275 4.35 -19.53 -2.34
N HIS A 276 4.29 -18.31 -2.90
CA HIS A 276 3.93 -18.05 -4.29
C HIS A 276 5.10 -17.52 -5.13
N GLY A 277 6.34 -17.63 -4.62
CA GLY A 277 7.54 -17.19 -5.33
C GLY A 277 7.52 -15.70 -5.65
N LEU A 278 6.91 -14.89 -4.78
CA LEU A 278 6.89 -13.42 -4.87
C LEU A 278 7.95 -12.82 -3.91
N PRO A 279 8.46 -11.61 -4.19
CA PRO A 279 9.47 -10.98 -3.34
C PRO A 279 8.98 -10.74 -1.92
N THR A 280 9.87 -10.89 -0.95
CA THR A 280 9.64 -10.80 0.50
C THR A 280 10.49 -9.70 1.13
N ALA A 281 10.33 -9.44 2.43
CA ALA A 281 11.20 -8.50 3.14
C ALA A 281 12.67 -8.94 3.15
N GLU A 282 12.96 -10.24 3.05
CA GLU A 282 14.33 -10.76 3.02
C GLU A 282 15.04 -10.44 1.69
N ASP A 283 14.27 -10.26 0.60
CA ASP A 283 14.78 -9.84 -0.70
C ASP A 283 15.07 -8.34 -0.77
N ALA A 284 14.62 -7.57 0.23
CA ALA A 284 14.80 -6.12 0.25
C ALA A 284 16.28 -5.76 0.40
N PRO A 285 16.82 -4.85 -0.43
CA PRO A 285 18.17 -4.35 -0.23
C PRO A 285 18.30 -3.69 1.16
N ALA A 286 19.47 -3.85 1.77
CA ALA A 286 19.79 -3.22 3.06
C ALA A 286 19.53 -1.71 2.98
N ARG A 287 18.88 -1.14 4.00
CA ARG A 287 18.53 0.28 4.00
C ARG A 287 19.76 1.12 4.32
N ASP A 288 20.11 2.10 3.48
CA ASP A 288 21.10 3.13 3.82
C ASP A 288 20.79 3.82 5.17
N GLY A 289 19.50 3.98 5.51
CA GLY A 289 19.03 4.55 6.77
C GLY A 289 18.98 3.61 7.97
N ALA A 290 19.33 2.32 7.82
CA ALA A 290 19.45 1.39 8.95
C ALA A 290 20.52 1.84 9.97
N ALA A 291 21.46 2.68 9.55
CA ALA A 291 22.50 3.27 10.40
C ALA A 291 22.04 4.47 11.25
N LEU A 292 20.80 4.95 11.08
CA LEU A 292 20.28 6.03 11.94
C LEU A 292 19.94 5.49 13.33
N GLU A 293 20.62 6.04 14.33
CA GLU A 293 20.40 5.78 15.76
C GLU A 293 19.38 6.78 16.32
N PRO A 294 18.53 6.37 17.27
CA PRO A 294 17.57 7.26 17.90
C PRO A 294 18.29 8.41 18.65
N PRO A 295 17.74 9.65 18.62
CA PRO A 295 18.37 10.76 19.32
C PRO A 295 18.47 10.47 20.83
N PRO A 296 19.63 10.65 21.48
CA PRO A 296 19.84 10.21 22.87
C PRO A 296 18.85 10.82 23.90
N ARG A 297 18.22 11.94 23.56
CA ARG A 297 17.40 12.75 24.49
C ARG A 297 15.90 12.46 24.43
N VAL A 298 15.43 11.63 23.49
CA VAL A 298 13.97 11.42 23.28
C VAL A 298 13.36 10.33 24.18
N GLY A 299 14.17 9.73 25.06
CA GLY A 299 13.74 8.67 25.97
C GLY A 299 13.28 7.39 25.25
N VAL A 300 12.72 6.44 26.00
CA VAL A 300 12.28 5.14 25.46
C VAL A 300 11.14 5.29 24.45
N GLY A 301 10.15 6.13 24.76
CA GLY A 301 9.02 6.40 23.87
C GLY A 301 9.47 7.00 22.53
N GLY A 302 10.34 8.00 22.57
CA GLY A 302 10.88 8.61 21.36
C GLY A 302 11.81 7.69 20.58
N SER A 303 12.54 6.81 21.24
CA SER A 303 13.35 5.79 20.55
C SER A 303 12.45 4.83 19.76
N LYS A 304 11.32 4.41 20.33
CA LYS A 304 10.31 3.59 19.62
C LYS A 304 9.64 4.34 18.45
N ASP A 305 9.37 5.63 18.62
CA ASP A 305 8.85 6.47 17.53
C ASP A 305 9.90 6.68 16.42
N PHE A 306 11.18 6.76 16.79
CA PHE A 306 12.28 6.86 15.85
C PHE A 306 12.41 5.61 14.97
N GLU A 307 12.18 4.42 15.54
CA GLU A 307 12.08 3.18 14.77
C GLU A 307 10.96 3.24 13.73
N THR A 308 9.81 3.82 14.09
CA THR A 308 8.69 4.03 13.17
C THR A 308 9.04 5.01 12.06
N TYR A 309 9.74 6.10 12.39
CA TYR A 309 10.29 7.05 11.42
C TYR A 309 11.28 6.37 10.46
N ARG A 310 12.23 5.60 10.96
CA ARG A 310 13.21 4.85 10.14
C ARG A 310 12.50 3.87 9.20
N ALA A 311 11.43 3.24 9.68
CA ALA A 311 10.59 2.34 8.89
C ALA A 311 9.67 3.02 7.87
N ALA A 312 9.57 4.35 7.80
CA ALA A 312 8.72 5.01 6.81
C ALA A 312 9.44 5.28 5.46
N ALA A 313 8.67 5.52 4.41
CA ALA A 313 9.17 5.95 3.09
C ALA A 313 9.86 7.33 3.12
N SER A 314 10.45 7.71 2.00
CA SER A 314 10.98 9.06 1.75
C SER A 314 9.92 10.16 1.97
N HIS A 315 10.39 11.40 2.01
CA HIS A 315 9.67 12.60 2.42
C HIS A 315 9.25 12.50 3.89
N LYS A 316 10.25 12.25 4.73
CA LYS A 316 10.12 12.17 6.19
C LYS A 316 11.15 13.05 6.89
N ALA A 317 10.80 13.58 8.05
CA ALA A 317 11.72 14.34 8.91
C ALA A 317 11.47 14.03 10.39
N PHE A 318 12.55 14.06 11.16
CA PHE A 318 12.53 13.94 12.62
C PHE A 318 13.21 15.16 13.23
N ALA A 319 12.51 15.85 14.13
CA ALA A 319 13.00 17.05 14.80
C ALA A 319 13.04 16.84 16.31
N VAL A 320 14.04 17.44 16.97
CA VAL A 320 14.31 17.30 18.40
C VAL A 320 14.69 18.64 19.02
N SER A 321 14.23 18.89 20.24
CA SER A 321 14.62 20.03 21.07
C SER A 321 15.79 19.68 21.99
N ALA A 322 16.49 20.69 22.50
CA ALA A 322 17.57 20.47 23.49
C ALA A 322 17.08 19.76 24.77
N GLY A 323 15.79 19.94 25.11
CA GLY A 323 15.13 19.35 26.28
C GLY A 323 14.53 17.96 26.04
N GLY A 324 14.72 17.35 24.86
CA GLY A 324 14.26 15.99 24.58
C GLY A 324 12.84 15.87 24.04
N ALA A 325 12.07 16.97 23.99
CA ALA A 325 10.82 17.00 23.22
C ALA A 325 11.14 16.82 21.72
N TYR A 326 10.29 16.09 21.00
CA TYR A 326 10.51 15.74 19.61
C TYR A 326 9.19 15.71 18.83
N ALA A 327 9.29 15.75 17.52
CA ALA A 327 8.20 15.37 16.63
C ALA A 327 8.76 14.85 15.31
N TRP A 328 7.93 14.08 14.61
CA TRP A 328 8.29 13.51 13.33
C TRP A 328 7.13 13.53 12.35
N ARG A 329 7.48 13.48 11.07
CA ARG A 329 6.56 13.45 9.94
C ARG A 329 7.06 12.49 8.89
N THR A 330 6.15 11.73 8.33
CA THR A 330 6.40 10.81 7.23
C THR A 330 5.33 10.96 6.18
N ALA A 331 5.53 10.31 5.03
CA ALA A 331 4.52 10.21 3.98
C ALA A 331 4.03 11.58 3.47
N GLN A 332 4.90 12.60 3.52
CA GLN A 332 4.53 13.94 3.07
C GLN A 332 4.60 14.09 1.55
N GLY A 333 3.94 15.14 1.05
CA GLY A 333 3.95 15.51 -0.37
C GLY A 333 5.36 15.69 -0.92
N THR A 334 6.22 16.34 -0.13
CA THR A 334 7.60 16.69 -0.46
C THR A 334 8.49 16.60 0.77
N LYS A 335 9.81 16.53 0.56
CA LYS A 335 10.81 16.65 1.63
C LYS A 335 10.65 17.94 2.44
N ALA A 336 10.38 19.07 1.77
CA ALA A 336 10.18 20.36 2.43
C ALA A 336 8.96 20.36 3.37
N ALA A 337 7.84 19.79 2.94
CA ALA A 337 6.64 19.67 3.77
C ALA A 337 6.88 18.79 5.01
N ALA A 338 7.70 17.74 4.88
CA ALA A 338 8.10 16.92 6.03
C ALA A 338 8.92 17.70 7.05
N ILE A 339 9.91 18.45 6.57
CA ILE A 339 10.77 19.30 7.41
C ILE A 339 9.92 20.31 8.18
N GLU A 340 9.11 21.09 7.47
CA GLU A 340 8.29 22.16 8.06
C GLU A 340 7.35 21.60 9.13
N ALA A 341 6.59 20.56 8.80
CA ALA A 341 5.61 19.99 9.72
C ALA A 341 6.26 19.26 10.92
N ALA A 342 7.46 18.72 10.78
CA ALA A 342 8.20 18.10 11.89
C ALA A 342 8.73 19.17 12.85
N LEU A 343 9.33 20.24 12.34
CA LEU A 343 9.83 21.35 13.15
C LEU A 343 8.69 22.04 13.91
N GLN A 344 7.63 22.44 13.20
CA GLN A 344 6.48 23.13 13.80
C GLN A 344 5.88 22.31 14.95
N ARG A 345 5.71 21.00 14.78
CA ARG A 345 5.11 20.16 15.82
C ARG A 345 6.06 19.86 16.96
N CYS A 346 7.37 19.82 16.70
CA CYS A 346 8.36 19.67 17.74
C CYS A 346 8.36 20.91 18.64
N GLU A 347 8.33 22.12 18.07
CA GLU A 347 8.28 23.37 18.82
C GLU A 347 7.03 23.46 19.69
N LEU A 348 5.88 23.06 19.14
CA LEU A 348 4.63 22.94 19.91
C LEU A 348 4.79 21.95 21.08
N SER A 349 5.36 20.76 20.84
CA SER A 349 5.62 19.77 21.89
C SER A 349 6.65 20.23 22.92
N ALA A 350 7.54 21.14 22.54
CA ALA A 350 8.61 21.67 23.38
C ALA A 350 8.19 22.93 24.15
N GLY A 351 6.93 23.36 24.05
CA GLY A 351 6.43 24.57 24.70
C GLY A 351 7.00 25.86 24.08
N GLY A 352 7.17 25.88 22.75
CA GLY A 352 7.71 27.02 21.99
C GLY A 352 9.24 27.11 21.99
N LYS A 353 9.95 26.14 22.59
CA LYS A 353 11.42 26.09 22.53
C LYS A 353 11.88 25.66 21.14
N PRO A 354 13.02 26.17 20.65
CA PRO A 354 13.53 25.85 19.32
C PRO A 354 13.82 24.35 19.18
N CYS A 355 13.40 23.80 18.05
CA CYS A 355 13.76 22.46 17.62
C CYS A 355 14.71 22.52 16.43
N ARG A 356 15.56 21.50 16.31
CA ARG A 356 16.40 21.28 15.15
C ARG A 356 16.03 19.98 14.46
N LEU A 357 16.29 19.91 13.17
CA LEU A 357 16.25 18.63 12.48
C LEU A 357 17.34 17.72 13.04
N TYR A 358 16.99 16.45 13.19
CA TYR A 358 17.91 15.39 13.54
C TYR A 358 18.22 14.53 12.31
N ALA A 359 17.18 14.18 11.58
CA ALA A 359 17.27 13.41 10.35
C ALA A 359 16.21 13.86 9.35
N VAL A 360 16.56 13.81 8.07
CA VAL A 360 15.63 13.95 6.96
C VAL A 360 15.85 12.82 5.98
N ASP A 361 14.76 12.16 5.61
CA ASP A 361 14.78 10.88 4.92
C ASP A 361 15.65 9.88 5.67
N ASP A 362 16.68 9.34 5.02
CA ASP A 362 17.53 8.29 5.58
C ASP A 362 18.92 8.82 5.97
N ALA A 363 19.06 10.14 6.16
CA ALA A 363 20.32 10.80 6.50
C ALA A 363 20.18 11.74 7.71
N TYR A 364 21.24 11.81 8.53
CA TYR A 364 21.40 12.87 9.53
C TYR A 364 21.44 14.24 8.84
N THR A 365 20.87 15.25 9.47
CA THR A 365 21.08 16.64 9.04
C THR A 365 22.40 17.14 9.58
N ALA A 366 23.21 17.80 8.75
CA ALA A 366 24.39 18.51 9.21
C ALA A 366 23.97 19.56 10.26
N GLU A 367 24.67 19.58 11.39
CA GLU A 367 24.43 20.53 12.48
C GLU A 367 24.74 21.98 12.08
#